data_AF-D1B920-F1
#
_entry.id   AF-D1B920-F1
#
_cell.length_a   1.000
_cell.length_b   1.000
_cell.length_c   1.000
_cell.angle_alpha   90.00
_cell.angle_beta   90.00
_cell.angle_gamma   90.00
#
_symmetry.space_group_name_H-M   'P 1'
#
loop_
_entity.id
_entity.type
_entity.pdbx_description
1 polymer ?
#
loop_
_entity_poly.entity_id
_entity_poly.type
_entity_poly.pdbx_seq_one_letter_code
_entity_poly.pdbx_strand_id
1 'polypeptide(L)'
;MAMPMQISLEEVLSMLLARVDSLAINDENNKTKFNIVLRVLYKKGIVTDQDILDSVREEHRMLKELGLINGDPPEDMVKAMAEGILQWVKGDVEALKRSLKEYERKLQEYAAQEAKKPSIAVASSNVLQQLDKMGGPKGGGKLII
;
A
#
# COMPACT_ATOMS: atom_id res chain seq x y z
N MET A 1 6.10 -12.01 44.35
CA MET A 1 5.01 -12.48 43.47
C MET A 1 4.90 -11.49 42.33
N ALA A 2 5.11 -11.92 41.08
CA ALA A 2 4.87 -11.07 39.93
C ALA A 2 3.35 -10.91 39.77
N MET A 3 2.85 -9.69 40.02
CA MET A 3 1.43 -9.37 39.81
C MET A 3 1.14 -9.50 38.31
N PRO A 4 0.03 -10.14 37.90
CA PRO A 4 -0.37 -10.17 36.50
C PRO A 4 -0.66 -8.73 36.06
N MET A 5 0.15 -8.19 35.14
CA MET A 5 -0.13 -6.91 34.50
C MET A 5 -1.47 -7.03 33.77
N GLN A 6 -2.50 -6.39 34.30
CA GLN A 6 -3.77 -6.18 33.59
C GLN A 6 -3.56 -5.03 32.61
N ILE A 7 -3.12 -5.35 31.40
CA ILE A 7 -2.98 -4.35 30.33
C ILE A 7 -4.39 -4.02 29.83
N SER A 8 -4.77 -2.75 29.90
CA SER A 8 -6.05 -2.27 29.37
C SER A 8 -6.03 -2.22 27.83
N LEU A 9 -7.20 -2.28 27.17
CA LEU A 9 -7.27 -2.16 25.71
C LEU A 9 -6.65 -0.84 25.22
N GLU A 10 -6.86 0.26 25.95
CA GLU A 10 -6.29 1.56 25.63
C GLU A 10 -4.76 1.53 25.68
N GLU A 11 -4.19 0.84 26.66
CA GLU A 11 -2.75 0.70 26.82
C GLU A 11 -2.14 -0.17 25.71
N VAL A 12 -2.83 -1.24 25.27
CA VAL A 12 -2.45 -2.00 24.07
C VAL A 12 -2.50 -1.11 22.82
N LEU A 13 -3.56 -0.30 22.65
CA LEU A 13 -3.67 0.61 21.51
C LEU A 13 -2.58 1.68 21.51
N SER A 14 -2.27 2.28 22.66
CA SER A 14 -1.17 3.24 22.79
C SER A 14 0.19 2.60 22.49
N MET A 15 0.44 1.37 22.96
CA MET A 15 1.66 0.63 22.63
C MET A 15 1.75 0.31 21.13
N LEU A 16 0.65 -0.06 20.48
CA LEU A 16 0.60 -0.29 19.04
C LEU A 16 0.85 0.99 18.24
N LEU A 17 0.21 2.10 18.61
CA LEU A 17 0.41 3.40 17.97
C LEU A 17 1.87 3.86 18.09
N ALA A 18 2.46 3.78 19.27
CA ALA A 18 3.87 4.13 19.48
C ALA A 18 4.81 3.26 18.61
N ARG A 19 4.47 1.99 18.41
CA ARG A 19 5.25 1.10 17.53
C ARG A 19 5.08 1.46 16.06
N VAL A 20 3.86 1.80 15.63
CA VAL A 20 3.56 2.26 14.26
C VAL A 20 4.32 3.55 13.96
N ASP A 21 4.28 4.53 14.87
CA ASP A 21 5.00 5.80 14.72
C ASP A 21 6.51 5.57 14.64
N SER A 22 7.05 4.69 15.49
CA SER A 22 8.47 4.32 15.45
C SER A 22 8.86 3.67 14.13
N LEU A 23 8.02 2.80 13.56
CA LEU A 23 8.25 2.19 12.25
C LEU A 23 8.23 3.24 11.13
N ALA A 24 7.27 4.16 11.16
CA ALA A 24 7.17 5.23 10.17
C ALA A 24 8.40 6.15 10.20
N ILE A 25 8.86 6.56 11.39
CA ILE A 25 10.08 7.38 11.54
C ILE A 25 11.31 6.63 11.01
N ASN A 26 11.42 5.34 11.31
CA ASN A 26 12.56 4.55 10.85
C ASN A 26 12.57 4.39 9.33
N ASP A 27 11.39 4.19 8.72
CA ASP A 27 11.24 4.13 7.27
C ASP A 27 11.68 5.44 6.60
N GLU A 28 11.22 6.59 7.10
CA GLU A 28 11.64 7.91 6.60
C GLU A 28 13.15 8.16 6.74
N ASN A 29 13.74 7.72 7.85
CA ASN A 29 15.18 7.82 8.05
C ASN A 29 15.96 6.93 7.06
N ASN A 30 15.47 5.72 6.79
CA ASN A 30 16.09 4.81 5.83
C ASN A 30 15.99 5.35 4.39
N LYS A 31 14.82 5.85 3.98
CA LYS A 31 14.64 6.55 2.69
C LYS A 31 15.63 7.70 2.55
N THR A 32 15.77 8.51 3.59
CA THR A 32 16.70 9.65 3.60
C THR A 32 18.14 9.21 3.39
N LYS A 33 18.62 8.24 4.18
CA LYS A 33 19.98 7.70 4.05
C LYS A 33 20.22 7.08 2.68
N PHE A 34 19.27 6.29 2.19
CA PHE A 34 19.34 5.67 0.88
C PHE A 34 19.44 6.71 -0.24
N ASN A 35 18.56 7.72 -0.22
CA ASN A 35 18.58 8.80 -1.19
C ASN A 35 19.92 9.56 -1.20
N ILE A 36 20.51 9.81 -0.03
CA ILE A 36 21.82 10.47 0.08
C ILE A 36 22.91 9.60 -0.56
N VAL A 37 22.98 8.32 -0.18
CA VAL A 37 24.01 7.40 -0.70
C VAL A 37 23.85 7.22 -2.21
N LEU A 38 22.65 6.94 -2.69
CA LEU A 38 22.39 6.73 -4.11
C LEU A 38 22.68 7.99 -4.93
N ARG A 39 22.36 9.18 -4.41
CA ARG A 39 22.74 10.46 -5.04
C ARG A 39 24.25 10.66 -5.11
N VAL A 40 25.00 10.26 -4.09
CA VAL A 40 26.47 10.31 -4.11
C VAL A 40 27.01 9.38 -5.20
N LEU A 41 26.50 8.15 -5.30
CA LEU A 41 26.90 7.18 -6.33
C LEU A 41 26.58 7.68 -7.74
N TYR A 42 25.38 8.24 -7.92
CA TYR A 42 24.93 8.82 -9.17
C TYR A 42 25.82 9.99 -9.62
N LYS A 43 26.12 10.93 -8.72
CA LYS A 43 27.02 12.07 -9.01
C LYS A 43 28.44 11.65 -9.36
N LYS A 44 28.90 10.49 -8.86
CA LYS A 44 30.20 9.91 -9.21
C LYS A 44 30.18 9.12 -10.52
N GLY A 45 29.02 8.98 -11.17
CA GLY A 45 28.85 8.19 -12.39
C GLY A 45 28.96 6.68 -12.16
N ILE A 46 28.87 6.22 -10.91
CA ILE A 46 28.91 4.78 -10.57
C ILE A 46 27.56 4.14 -10.88
N VAL A 47 26.48 4.90 -10.73
CA VAL A 47 25.12 4.51 -11.09
C VAL A 47 24.60 5.48 -12.14
N THR A 48 24.00 4.95 -13.18
CA THR A 48 23.43 5.70 -14.31
C THR A 48 21.92 5.53 -14.39
N ASP A 49 21.27 6.34 -15.23
CA ASP A 49 19.83 6.21 -15.52
C ASP A 49 19.48 4.82 -16.06
N GLN A 50 20.37 4.24 -16.88
CA GLN A 50 20.18 2.92 -17.46
C GLN A 50 20.28 1.82 -16.41
N ASP A 51 21.24 1.93 -15.47
CA ASP A 51 21.39 0.95 -14.40
C ASP A 51 20.13 0.87 -13.52
N ILE A 52 19.50 2.02 -13.25
CA ILE A 52 18.24 2.07 -12.50
C ILE A 52 17.10 1.44 -13.31
N LEU A 53 16.99 1.77 -14.60
CA LEU A 53 15.95 1.20 -15.48
C LEU A 53 16.06 -0.32 -15.56
N ASP A 54 17.27 -0.84 -15.77
CA ASP A 54 17.51 -2.27 -15.89
C ASP A 54 17.29 -2.98 -14.56
N SER A 55 17.68 -2.38 -13.43
CA SER A 55 17.40 -2.91 -12.09
C SER A 55 15.90 -3.01 -11.81
N VAL A 56 15.08 -2.03 -12.23
CA VAL A 56 13.61 -2.10 -12.08
C VAL A 56 13.04 -3.26 -12.92
N ARG A 57 13.58 -3.48 -14.12
CA ARG A 57 13.14 -4.59 -14.98
C ARG A 57 13.53 -5.94 -14.39
N GLU A 58 14.75 -6.05 -13.85
CA GLU A 58 15.24 -7.26 -13.17
C GLU A 58 14.42 -7.59 -11.93
N GLU A 59 14.06 -6.59 -11.12
CA GLU A 59 13.21 -6.78 -9.94
C GLU A 59 11.85 -7.40 -10.34
N HIS A 60 11.20 -6.87 -11.38
CA HIS A 60 9.93 -7.43 -11.83
C HIS A 60 10.08 -8.84 -12.42
N ARG A 61 11.19 -9.12 -13.11
CA ARG A 61 11.48 -10.48 -13.57
C ARG A 61 11.65 -11.42 -12.38
N MET A 62 12.36 -11.00 -11.33
CA MET A 62 12.52 -11.78 -10.11
C MET A 62 11.16 -12.06 -9.45
N LEU A 63 10.31 -11.05 -9.30
CA LEU A 63 8.96 -11.21 -8.74
C LEU A 63 8.08 -12.16 -9.57
N LYS A 64 8.24 -12.15 -10.90
CA LYS A 64 7.56 -13.08 -11.81
C LYS A 64 8.06 -14.51 -11.62
N GLU A 65 9.37 -14.71 -11.53
CA GLU A 65 9.98 -16.02 -11.28
C GLU A 65 9.59 -16.60 -9.91
N LEU A 66 9.38 -15.75 -8.91
CA LEU A 66 8.84 -16.13 -7.60
C LEU A 66 7.33 -16.41 -7.61
N GLY A 67 6.63 -16.19 -8.72
CA GLY A 67 5.20 -16.38 -8.85
C GLY A 67 4.34 -15.34 -8.12
N LEU A 68 4.92 -14.20 -7.75
CA LEU A 68 4.21 -13.10 -7.06
C LEU A 68 3.43 -12.22 -8.04
N ILE A 69 3.84 -12.20 -9.32
CA ILE A 69 3.15 -11.50 -10.40
C ILE A 69 2.97 -12.40 -11.62
N ASN A 70 1.91 -12.16 -12.40
CA ASN A 70 1.49 -13.04 -13.49
C ASN A 70 2.20 -12.77 -14.83
N GLY A 71 3.00 -11.72 -14.94
CA GLY A 71 3.63 -11.32 -16.20
C GLY A 71 4.56 -10.12 -16.02
N ASP A 72 5.33 -9.83 -17.07
CA ASP A 72 6.21 -8.67 -17.06
C ASP A 72 5.35 -7.39 -17.18
N PRO A 73 5.66 -6.34 -16.40
CA PRO A 73 4.98 -5.06 -16.54
C PRO A 73 5.27 -4.46 -17.93
N PRO A 74 4.34 -3.66 -18.47
CA PRO A 74 4.57 -2.97 -19.73
C PRO A 74 5.71 -1.93 -19.56
N GLU A 75 6.46 -1.70 -20.64
CA GLU A 75 7.72 -0.95 -20.62
C GLU A 75 7.54 0.52 -20.19
N ASP A 76 6.37 1.10 -20.47
CA ASP A 76 5.98 2.43 -20.00
C ASP A 76 5.88 2.50 -18.47
N MET A 77 5.35 1.45 -17.84
CA MET A 77 5.26 1.33 -16.39
C MET A 77 6.65 1.17 -15.75
N VAL A 78 7.54 0.39 -16.35
CA VAL A 78 8.94 0.24 -15.92
C VAL A 78 9.66 1.59 -15.97
N LYS A 79 9.51 2.33 -17.08
CA LYS A 79 10.08 3.67 -17.25
C LYS A 79 9.55 4.65 -16.22
N ALA A 80 8.23 4.66 -15.97
CA ALA A 80 7.63 5.54 -14.98
C ALA A 80 8.15 5.28 -13.56
N MET A 81 8.35 4.01 -13.20
CA MET A 81 8.96 3.64 -11.91
C MET A 81 10.42 4.10 -11.81
N ALA A 82 11.23 3.83 -12.84
CA ALA A 82 12.62 4.26 -12.89
C ALA A 82 12.74 5.79 -12.83
N GLU A 83 11.87 6.50 -13.55
CA GLU A 83 11.83 7.96 -13.56
C GLU A 83 11.48 8.53 -12.18
N GLY A 84 10.52 7.91 -11.47
CA GLY A 84 10.20 8.27 -10.09
C GLY A 84 11.41 8.16 -9.17
N ILE A 85 12.15 7.05 -9.23
CA ILE A 85 13.41 6.89 -8.46
C ILE A 85 14.42 7.96 -8.86
N LEU A 86 14.61 8.19 -10.16
CA LEU A 86 15.56 9.16 -10.69
C LEU A 86 15.24 10.59 -10.26
N GLN A 87 13.97 10.99 -10.15
CA GLN A 87 13.57 12.31 -9.64
C GLN A 87 14.08 12.55 -8.21
N TRP A 88 13.95 11.54 -7.33
CA TRP A 88 14.49 11.60 -5.97
C TRP A 88 16.02 11.61 -5.94
N VAL A 89 16.67 10.80 -6.77
CA VAL A 89 18.13 10.71 -6.86
C VAL A 89 18.72 12.03 -7.36
N LYS A 90 18.19 12.58 -8.46
CA LYS A 90 18.61 13.86 -9.05
C LYS A 90 18.24 15.05 -8.16
N GLY A 91 17.24 14.88 -7.28
CA GLY A 91 16.79 15.93 -6.37
C GLY A 91 16.02 17.03 -7.10
N ASP A 92 15.25 16.68 -8.13
CA ASP A 92 14.39 17.62 -8.86
C ASP A 92 13.14 17.94 -8.02
N VAL A 93 13.27 18.96 -7.17
CA VAL A 93 12.22 19.40 -6.25
C VAL A 93 10.95 19.81 -7.00
N GLU A 94 11.08 20.41 -8.19
CA GLU A 94 9.92 20.88 -8.95
C GLU A 94 9.17 19.72 -9.61
N ALA A 95 9.88 18.72 -10.14
CA ALA A 95 9.26 17.48 -10.60
C ALA A 95 8.55 16.75 -9.46
N LEU A 96 9.19 16.66 -8.28
CA LEU A 96 8.59 16.03 -7.10
C LEU A 96 7.30 16.76 -6.66
N LYS A 97 7.30 18.08 -6.59
CA LYS A 97 6.07 18.87 -6.30
C LYS A 97 4.96 18.63 -7.33
N ARG A 98 5.30 18.52 -8.62
CA ARG A 98 4.31 18.21 -9.67
C ARG A 98 3.73 16.80 -9.48
N SER A 99 4.59 15.81 -9.22
CA SER A 99 4.16 14.42 -8.98
C SER A 99 3.22 14.31 -7.78
N LEU A 100 3.50 15.05 -6.69
CA LEU A 100 2.65 15.09 -5.50
C LEU A 100 1.27 15.68 -5.81
N LYS A 101 1.21 16.79 -6.56
CA LYS A 101 -0.06 17.40 -6.98
C LYS A 101 -0.89 16.47 -7.86
N GLU A 102 -0.26 15.77 -8.80
CA GLU A 102 -0.96 14.79 -9.65
C GLU A 102 -1.48 13.60 -8.84
N TYR A 103 -0.72 13.13 -7.87
CA TYR A 103 -1.13 12.07 -6.96
C TYR A 103 -2.33 12.50 -6.10
N GLU A 104 -2.28 13.69 -5.49
CA GLU A 104 -3.40 14.28 -4.74
C GLU A 104 -4.65 14.42 -5.62
N ARG A 105 -4.50 14.90 -6.85
CA ARG A 105 -5.60 15.03 -7.80
C ARG A 105 -6.23 13.67 -8.11
N LYS A 106 -5.41 12.65 -8.40
CA LYS A 106 -5.90 11.28 -8.64
C LYS A 106 -6.64 10.73 -7.43
N LEU A 107 -6.13 10.94 -6.21
CA LEU A 107 -6.82 10.52 -4.98
C LEU A 107 -8.18 11.21 -4.82
N GLN A 108 -8.27 12.50 -5.08
CA GLN A 108 -9.53 13.23 -5.05
C GLN A 108 -10.51 12.72 -6.11
N GLU A 109 -10.03 12.46 -7.32
CA GLU A 109 -10.83 11.87 -8.40
C GLU A 109 -11.36 10.48 -8.03
N TYR A 110 -10.53 9.62 -7.43
CA TYR A 110 -10.94 8.31 -6.92
C TYR A 110 -11.97 8.43 -5.80
N ALA A 111 -11.76 9.31 -4.83
CA ALA A 111 -12.70 9.55 -3.74
C ALA A 111 -14.05 10.07 -4.28
N ALA A 112 -14.02 10.96 -5.28
CA ALA A 112 -15.22 11.46 -5.96
C ALA A 112 -15.91 10.38 -6.80
N GLN A 113 -15.16 9.44 -7.39
CA GLN A 113 -15.72 8.29 -8.10
C GLN A 113 -16.34 7.26 -7.15
N GLU A 114 -15.70 6.96 -6.02
CA GLU A 114 -16.27 6.13 -4.96
C GLU A 114 -17.55 6.75 -4.39
N ALA A 115 -17.57 8.07 -4.16
CA ALA A 115 -18.78 8.77 -3.74
C ALA A 115 -19.91 8.76 -4.80
N LYS A 116 -19.56 8.62 -6.09
CA LYS A 116 -20.51 8.52 -7.21
C LYS A 116 -20.92 7.09 -7.54
N LYS A 117 -20.21 6.07 -7.05
CA LYS A 117 -20.65 4.67 -7.22
C LYS A 117 -21.98 4.51 -6.49
N PRO A 118 -23.03 3.97 -7.13
CA PRO A 118 -24.27 3.69 -6.45
C PRO A 118 -23.96 2.72 -5.30
N SER A 119 -24.21 3.17 -4.06
CA SER A 119 -24.09 2.34 -2.87
C SER A 119 -25.07 1.17 -3.01
N ILE A 120 -24.58 0.01 -3.43
CA ILE A 120 -25.29 -1.23 -3.14
C ILE A 120 -25.13 -1.39 -1.63
N ALA A 121 -26.17 -1.05 -0.89
CA ALA A 121 -26.27 -1.34 0.54
C ALA A 121 -26.31 -2.86 0.72
N VAL A 122 -25.16 -3.51 0.55
CA VAL A 122 -24.96 -4.89 0.94
C VAL A 122 -25.00 -4.86 2.46
N ALA A 123 -26.14 -5.25 3.02
CA ALA A 123 -26.29 -5.42 4.45
C ALA A 123 -25.12 -6.28 4.95
N SER A 124 -24.45 -5.82 6.02
CA SER A 124 -23.37 -6.60 6.61
C SER A 124 -23.88 -8.00 6.94
N SER A 125 -23.02 -9.00 6.84
CA SER A 125 -23.36 -10.40 7.13
C SER A 125 -24.05 -10.56 8.49
N ASN A 126 -23.73 -9.69 9.47
CA ASN A 126 -24.40 -9.63 10.76
C ASN A 126 -25.86 -9.16 10.68
N VAL A 127 -26.19 -8.18 9.83
CA VAL A 127 -27.58 -7.73 9.60
C VAL A 127 -28.39 -8.83 8.90
N LEU A 128 -27.78 -9.53 7.94
CA LEU A 128 -28.41 -10.69 7.28
C LEU A 128 -28.66 -11.84 8.26
N GLN A 129 -27.71 -12.12 9.16
CA GLN A 129 -27.87 -13.13 10.21
C GLN A 129 -28.91 -12.73 11.27
N GLN A 130 -29.04 -11.45 11.60
CA GLN A 130 -30.09 -10.97 12.51
C GLN A 130 -31.48 -11.07 11.86
N LEU A 131 -31.59 -10.76 10.57
CA LEU A 131 -32.82 -10.96 9.79
C LEU A 131 -33.20 -12.44 9.67
N ASP A 132 -32.23 -13.35 9.42
CA ASP A 132 -32.48 -14.80 9.39
C ASP A 132 -32.86 -15.37 10.77
N LYS A 133 -32.45 -14.71 11.86
CA LYS A 133 -32.89 -15.02 13.24
C LYS A 133 -34.25 -14.40 13.62
N MET A 134 -34.63 -13.28 13.00
CA MET A 134 -35.93 -12.62 13.21
C MET A 134 -37.03 -13.17 12.29
N GLY A 135 -36.66 -13.74 11.14
CA GLY A 135 -37.54 -14.60 10.35
C GLY A 135 -37.80 -15.88 11.14
N GLY A 136 -39.03 -16.04 11.64
CA GLY A 136 -39.41 -17.17 12.50
C GLY A 136 -39.11 -18.56 11.90
N PRO A 137 -39.33 -19.64 12.68
CA PRO A 137 -38.80 -20.96 12.40
C PRO A 137 -39.13 -21.42 10.97
N LYS A 138 -38.09 -21.68 10.17
CA LYS A 138 -38.19 -22.47 8.94
C LYS A 138 -38.73 -23.85 9.34
N GLY A 139 -40.05 -24.02 9.20
CA GLY A 139 -40.74 -25.28 9.40
C GLY A 139 -40.06 -26.36 8.57
N GLY A 140 -39.51 -27.36 9.26
CA GLY A 140 -38.94 -28.53 8.63
C GLY A 140 -40.01 -29.39 7.96
N GLY A 141 -39.62 -30.02 6.85
CA GLY A 141 -40.16 -31.31 6.43
C GLY A 141 -41.07 -31.30 5.20
N LYS A 142 -40.49 -31.49 4.02
CA LYS A 142 -40.39 -32.83 3.38
C LYS A 142 -39.72 -32.67 2.01
N LEU A 143 -38.55 -33.30 1.86
CA LEU A 143 -38.13 -33.83 0.56
C LEU A 143 -39.20 -34.86 0.16
N ILE A 144 -39.95 -34.54 -0.89
CA ILE A 144 -40.67 -35.55 -1.67
C ILE A 144 -39.78 -35.85 -2.87
N ILE A 145 -39.54 -37.15 -3.05
CA ILE A 145 -38.84 -37.79 -4.18
C ILE A 145 -39.48 -37.39 -5.50
#